data_AF-A0A834S3Z7-F1
#
_entry.id   AF-A0A834S3Z7-F1
#
_cell.length_a   1.000
_cell.length_b   1.000
_cell.length_c   1.000
_cell.angle_alpha   90.00
_cell.angle_beta   90.00
_cell.angle_gamma   90.00
#
_symmetry.space_group_name_H-M   'P 1'
#
loop_
_entity.id
_entity.type
_entity.pdbx_description
1 polymer ?
#
loop_
_entity_poly.entity_id
_entity_poly.type
_entity_poly.pdbx_seq_one_letter_code
_entity_poly.pdbx_strand_id
1 'polypeptide(L)'
;MSSAGNGEGASNQSRMSHAARGMFPYVATEKDCIDDEGRQAECTICLEDFEAGDKMARLVCWCKFHESCIKEWWDKKGRGACPTHQLQE
;
A
#
# COMPACT_ATOMS: atom_id res chain seq x y z
N MET A 1 5.78 -41.51 7.97
CA MET A 1 7.07 -40.84 7.72
C MET A 1 6.82 -39.80 6.65
N SER A 2 7.12 -38.55 7.00
CA SER A 2 6.68 -37.32 6.38
C SER A 2 7.33 -37.06 5.03
N SER A 3 6.60 -36.43 4.11
CA SER A 3 7.21 -35.69 3.00
C SER A 3 6.45 -34.39 2.80
N ALA A 4 7.11 -33.31 3.21
CA ALA A 4 6.67 -31.93 3.08
C ALA A 4 6.71 -31.48 1.61
N GLY A 5 5.67 -30.78 1.16
CA GLY A 5 5.65 -30.06 -0.11
C GLY A 5 5.94 -28.58 0.14
N ASN A 6 7.05 -28.10 -0.43
CA ASN A 6 7.56 -26.73 -0.32
C ASN A 6 6.56 -25.68 -0.84
N GLY A 7 6.40 -24.59 -0.09
CA GLY A 7 5.75 -23.37 -0.55
C GLY A 7 6.73 -22.52 -1.37
N GLU A 8 6.37 -22.24 -2.63
CA GLU A 8 7.14 -21.39 -3.53
C GLU A 8 6.78 -19.92 -3.27
N GLY A 9 7.56 -19.25 -2.43
CA GLY A 9 7.50 -17.80 -2.27
C GLY A 9 8.10 -17.12 -3.50
N ALA A 10 7.27 -16.52 -4.34
CA ALA A 10 7.71 -15.77 -5.51
C ALA A 10 8.56 -14.57 -5.08
N SER A 11 9.88 -14.71 -5.26
CA SER A 11 10.83 -13.62 -5.16
C SER A 11 10.68 -12.70 -6.37
N ASN A 12 10.26 -11.46 -6.16
CA ASN A 12 10.44 -10.41 -7.15
C ASN A 12 11.18 -9.22 -6.54
N GLN A 13 12.47 -9.44 -6.29
CA GLN A 13 13.44 -8.46 -5.81
C GLN A 13 13.85 -7.46 -6.93
N SER A 14 12.89 -7.06 -7.77
CA SER A 14 13.14 -6.08 -8.83
C SER A 14 13.25 -4.69 -8.22
N ARG A 15 14.49 -4.33 -7.89
CA ARG A 15 15.07 -2.99 -8.06
C ARG A 15 14.28 -1.88 -7.36
N MET A 16 14.55 -1.76 -6.06
CA MET A 16 14.15 -0.67 -5.16
C MET A 16 14.80 0.68 -5.54
N SER A 17 14.69 1.10 -6.80
CA SER A 17 15.16 2.40 -7.29
C SER A 17 14.11 3.51 -7.11
N HIS A 18 12.90 3.20 -6.63
CA HIS A 18 11.85 4.18 -6.30
C HIS A 18 11.87 4.67 -4.85
N ALA A 19 12.86 4.23 -4.06
CA ALA A 19 13.03 4.56 -2.63
C ALA A 19 13.26 6.06 -2.32
N ALA A 20 13.32 6.94 -3.31
CA ALA A 20 13.73 8.32 -3.13
C ALA A 20 12.82 9.16 -2.21
N ARG A 21 11.56 8.74 -1.96
CA ARG A 21 10.60 9.55 -1.16
C ARG A 21 9.58 8.71 -0.37
N GLY A 22 9.86 7.44 -0.12
CA GLY A 22 9.07 6.60 0.77
C GLY A 22 7.68 6.19 0.27
N MET A 23 7.43 6.21 -1.04
CA MET A 23 6.25 5.59 -1.67
C MET A 23 6.66 4.36 -2.45
N PHE A 24 6.00 3.25 -2.17
CA PHE A 24 6.18 1.96 -2.82
C PHE A 24 4.89 1.63 -3.60
N PRO A 25 4.84 1.91 -4.91
CA PRO A 25 3.69 1.57 -5.73
C PRO A 25 3.61 0.05 -5.97
N TYR A 26 2.40 -0.49 -6.02
CA TYR A 26 2.11 -1.91 -6.27
C TYR A 26 0.69 -2.08 -6.81
N VAL A 27 0.39 -3.28 -7.30
CA VAL A 27 -0.97 -3.68 -7.70
C VAL A 27 -1.60 -4.46 -6.54
N ALA A 28 -2.81 -4.06 -6.14
CA ALA A 28 -3.55 -4.70 -5.06
C ALA A 28 -3.82 -6.18 -5.38
N THR A 29 -3.65 -7.03 -4.37
CA THR A 29 -4.12 -8.42 -4.37
C THR A 29 -5.36 -8.54 -3.51
N GLU A 30 -6.03 -9.69 -3.54
CA GLU A 30 -7.19 -9.96 -2.66
C GLU A 30 -6.87 -9.75 -1.16
N LYS A 31 -5.60 -9.92 -0.76
CA LYS A 31 -5.15 -9.69 0.62
C LYS A 31 -5.12 -8.21 1.01
N ASP A 32 -5.05 -7.31 0.04
CA ASP A 32 -5.01 -5.87 0.28
C ASP A 32 -6.43 -5.28 0.38
N CYS A 33 -7.44 -5.99 -0.12
CA CYS A 33 -8.85 -5.61 -0.12
C CYS A 33 -9.54 -5.81 1.24
N ILE A 34 -8.89 -6.51 2.18
CA ILE A 34 -9.46 -6.88 3.47
C ILE A 34 -8.53 -6.42 4.61
N ASP A 35 -9.10 -5.85 5.67
CA ASP A 35 -8.37 -5.43 6.88
C ASP A 35 -8.12 -6.60 7.86
N ASP A 36 -7.38 -6.35 8.94
CA ASP A 36 -7.07 -7.36 9.96
C ASP A 36 -8.30 -7.90 10.70
N GLU A 37 -9.45 -7.19 10.64
CA GLU A 37 -10.73 -7.58 11.21
C GLU A 37 -11.64 -8.32 10.20
N GLY A 38 -11.19 -8.50 8.96
CA GLY A 38 -11.95 -9.18 7.92
C GLY A 38 -12.97 -8.32 7.18
N ARG A 39 -12.90 -6.98 7.31
CA ARG A 39 -13.79 -6.03 6.60
C ARG A 39 -13.12 -5.53 5.31
N GLN A 40 -13.91 -4.96 4.40
CA GLN A 40 -13.35 -4.24 3.25
C GLN A 40 -12.38 -3.16 3.74
N ALA A 41 -11.16 -3.18 3.21
CA ALA A 41 -10.19 -2.13 3.44
C ALA A 41 -10.47 -0.97 2.47
N GLU A 42 -10.45 0.25 2.98
CA GLU A 42 -10.78 1.46 2.22
C GLU A 42 -9.61 2.44 2.12
N CYS A 43 -9.64 3.28 1.09
CA CYS A 43 -8.74 4.41 0.99
C CYS A 43 -9.27 5.58 1.83
N THR A 44 -8.55 5.97 2.89
CA THR A 44 -8.98 7.08 3.75
C THR A 44 -8.91 8.48 3.09
N ILE A 45 -8.51 8.57 1.82
CA ILE A 45 -8.47 9.83 1.06
C ILE A 45 -9.75 9.99 0.23
N CYS A 46 -10.14 8.98 -0.55
CA CYS A 46 -11.36 9.01 -1.38
C CYS A 46 -12.57 8.31 -0.75
N LEU A 47 -12.38 7.55 0.32
CA LEU A 47 -13.40 6.75 1.02
C LEU A 47 -14.02 5.65 0.15
N GLU A 48 -13.26 5.15 -0.82
CA GLU A 48 -13.64 4.02 -1.66
C GLU A 48 -12.91 2.75 -1.20
N ASP A 49 -13.60 1.61 -1.32
CA ASP A 49 -13.03 0.29 -1.01
C ASP A 49 -11.89 -0.06 -1.98
N PHE A 50 -10.91 -0.81 -1.51
CA PHE A 50 -9.84 -1.35 -2.36
C PHE A 50 -10.29 -2.60 -3.10
N GLU A 51 -10.00 -2.65 -4.40
CA GLU A 51 -10.28 -3.79 -5.25
C GLU A 51 -8.99 -4.45 -5.76
N ALA A 52 -9.03 -5.77 -5.98
CA ALA A 52 -7.89 -6.48 -6.53
C ALA A 52 -7.60 -5.97 -7.95
N GLY A 53 -6.35 -5.63 -8.23
CA GLY A 53 -5.96 -4.97 -9.48
C GLY A 53 -5.81 -3.45 -9.36
N ASP A 54 -6.25 -2.83 -8.26
CA ASP A 54 -6.06 -1.40 -8.04
C ASP A 54 -4.59 -1.01 -8.01
N LYS A 55 -4.30 0.18 -8.56
CA LYS A 55 -2.98 0.81 -8.41
C LYS A 55 -2.89 1.43 -7.03
N MET A 56 -2.10 0.77 -6.18
CA MET A 56 -1.93 1.12 -4.79
C MET A 56 -0.54 1.67 -4.53
N ALA A 57 -0.43 2.42 -3.45
CA ALA A 57 0.81 2.95 -2.93
C ALA A 57 0.88 2.70 -1.43
N ARG A 58 1.97 2.08 -0.99
CA ARG A 58 2.30 1.92 0.42
C ARG A 58 3.38 2.92 0.80
N LEU A 59 3.20 3.62 1.92
CA LEU A 59 4.22 4.51 2.46
C LEU A 59 5.20 3.77 3.39
N VAL A 60 6.33 4.40 3.76
CA VAL A 60 7.28 3.84 4.75
C VAL A 60 6.66 3.58 6.12
N CYS A 61 5.58 4.29 6.47
CA CYS A 61 4.78 4.06 7.68
C CYS A 61 3.70 2.98 7.48
N TRP A 62 3.77 2.21 6.39
CA TRP A 62 2.87 1.10 6.04
C TRP A 62 1.41 1.46 5.72
N CYS A 63 1.02 2.73 5.82
CA CYS A 63 -0.27 3.22 5.35
C CYS A 63 -0.43 2.96 3.84
N LYS A 64 -1.62 2.52 3.45
CA LYS A 64 -1.98 2.14 2.08
C LYS A 64 -3.01 3.13 1.54
N PHE A 65 -2.84 3.54 0.29
CA PHE A 65 -3.75 4.43 -0.44
C PHE A 65 -3.76 4.06 -1.91
N HIS A 66 -4.77 4.47 -2.67
CA HIS A 66 -4.64 4.47 -4.14
C HIS A 66 -3.49 5.38 -4.56
N GLU A 67 -2.73 4.95 -5.56
CA GLU A 67 -1.54 5.64 -6.05
C GLU A 67 -1.86 7.09 -6.49
N SER A 68 -3.01 7.31 -7.13
CA SER A 68 -3.51 8.63 -7.53
C SER A 68 -3.79 9.51 -6.31
N CYS A 69 -4.56 8.98 -5.35
CA CYS A 69 -5.01 9.70 -4.16
C CYS A 69 -3.84 10.26 -3.35
N ILE A 70 -2.81 9.45 -3.10
CA ILE A 70 -1.64 9.91 -2.34
C ILE A 70 -0.74 10.87 -3.14
N LYS A 71 -0.70 10.76 -4.47
CA LYS A 71 0.00 11.76 -5.31
C LYS A 71 -0.66 13.13 -5.21
N GLU A 72 -1.99 13.18 -5.38
CA GLU A 72 -2.74 14.44 -5.27
C GLU A 72 -2.65 15.05 -3.86
N TRP A 73 -2.62 14.20 -2.83
CA TRP A 73 -2.39 14.65 -1.46
C TRP A 73 -1.03 15.34 -1.31
N TRP A 74 0.04 14.74 -1.83
CA TRP A 74 1.39 15.29 -1.79
C TRP A 74 1.54 16.59 -2.57
N ASP A 75 0.80 16.75 -3.66
CA ASP A 75 0.78 18.01 -4.41
C ASP A 75 0.16 19.17 -3.60
N LYS A 76 -0.78 18.86 -2.69
CA LYS A 76 -1.45 19.85 -1.84
C LYS A 76 -0.77 20.10 -0.49
N LYS A 77 -0.26 19.05 0.15
CA LYS A 77 0.19 19.07 1.55
C LYS A 77 1.70 18.93 1.73
N GLY A 78 2.43 18.67 0.65
CA GLY A 78 3.87 18.45 0.68
C GLY A 78 4.23 16.99 0.50
N ARG A 79 5.21 16.77 -0.37
CA ARG A 79 5.72 15.45 -0.77
C ARG A 79 6.35 14.74 0.42
N GLY A 80 5.79 13.59 0.79
CA GLY A 80 6.29 12.73 1.89
C GLY A 80 5.41 12.75 3.15
N ALA A 81 4.42 13.65 3.23
CA ALA A 81 3.45 13.66 4.33
C ALA A 81 2.49 12.47 4.21
N CYS A 82 2.36 11.69 5.29
CA CYS A 82 1.32 10.65 5.39
C CYS A 82 0.00 11.30 5.83
N PRO A 83 -1.13 11.09 5.13
CA PRO A 83 -2.43 11.59 5.55
C PRO A 83 -2.84 11.15 6.97
N THR A 84 -2.48 9.92 7.36
CA THR A 84 -2.85 9.28 8.63
C THR A 84 -1.97 9.70 9.81
N HIS A 85 -0.70 10.04 9.56
CA HIS A 85 0.29 10.36 10.58
C HIS A 85 0.74 11.82 10.50
N GLN A 86 -0.22 12.74 10.48
CA GLN A 86 0.08 14.16 10.61
C GLN A 86 0.29 14.49 12.09
N LEU A 87 1.55 14.61 12.51
CA LEU A 87 1.87 15.25 13.78
C LEU A 87 1.41 16.71 13.68
N GLN A 88 0.31 17.04 14.34
CA GLN A 88 -0.06 18.41 14.64
C GLN A 88 0.78 18.85 15.84
N GLU A 89 1.60 19.87 15.62
CA GLU A 89 2.14 20.72 16.68
C GLU A 89 1.13 21.78 17.11
#